data_AF-A0A8T3NKT1-F1
#
_entry.id   AF-A0A8T3NKT1-F1
#
_cell.length_a   1.000
_cell.length_b   1.000
_cell.length_c   1.000
_cell.angle_alpha   90.00
_cell.angle_beta   90.00
_cell.angle_gamma   90.00
#
_symmetry.space_group_name_H-M   'P 1'
#
loop_
_entity.id
_entity.type
_entity.pdbx_description
1 polymer ?
#
loop_
_entity_poly.entity_id
_entity_poly.type
_entity_poly.pdbx_seq_one_letter_code
_entity_poly.pdbx_strand_id
1 'polypeptide(L)'
;MLTKNLNVTFSMVWVIVLSNVIAVGVSFLFLQQLARLTYIKGTLLVPFLLVLLALGAYTAHNSLADIILMLLAGAVGVAAIRWNWPRSPLLLALVLGDTAERYLFLSNSLYGWSWLGRPIVLTLAAVTLLGVFGPPLRRRLRRRSGVDHSGPPAVGATHAG
;
A
#
# COMPACT_ATOMS: atom_id res chain seq x y z
N MET A 1 -41.23 -5.67 -3.35
CA MET A 1 -41.01 -4.44 -2.56
C MET A 1 -40.09 -3.41 -3.23
N LEU A 2 -39.42 -3.71 -4.36
CA LEU A 2 -38.60 -2.75 -5.13
C LEU A 2 -39.38 -1.84 -6.10
N THR A 3 -40.68 -2.07 -6.31
CA THR A 3 -41.54 -1.26 -7.19
C THR A 3 -42.49 -0.31 -6.47
N LYS A 4 -42.62 -0.42 -5.13
CA LYS A 4 -43.56 0.42 -4.34
C LYS A 4 -42.99 1.77 -3.89
N ASN A 5 -41.65 1.90 -3.79
CA ASN A 5 -40.97 3.11 -3.34
C ASN A 5 -39.77 3.46 -4.25
N LEU A 6 -40.01 3.49 -5.56
CA LEU A 6 -38.99 3.82 -6.57
C LEU A 6 -38.32 5.18 -6.27
N ASN A 7 -39.11 6.13 -5.77
CA ASN A 7 -38.64 7.45 -5.36
C ASN A 7 -37.56 7.39 -4.25
N VAL A 8 -37.67 6.49 -3.28
CA VAL A 8 -36.69 6.36 -2.18
C VAL A 8 -35.37 5.79 -2.68
N THR A 9 -35.42 4.78 -3.56
CA THR A 9 -34.20 4.21 -4.15
C THR A 9 -33.50 5.23 -5.05
N PHE A 10 -34.25 5.94 -5.90
CA PHE A 10 -33.69 7.02 -6.72
C PHE A 10 -33.13 8.16 -5.87
N SER A 11 -33.80 8.54 -4.77
CA SER A 11 -33.30 9.57 -3.85
C SER A 11 -31.99 9.15 -3.19
N MET A 12 -31.85 7.89 -2.76
CA MET A 12 -30.59 7.38 -2.19
C MET A 12 -29.44 7.41 -3.20
N VAL A 13 -29.71 7.03 -4.46
CA VAL A 13 -28.71 7.10 -5.54
C VAL A 13 -28.31 8.56 -5.80
N TRP A 14 -29.27 9.48 -5.94
CA TRP A 14 -29.00 10.90 -6.14
C TRP A 14 -28.22 11.53 -4.99
N VAL A 15 -28.51 11.16 -3.74
CA VAL A 15 -27.76 11.61 -2.56
C VAL A 15 -26.31 11.12 -2.61
N ILE A 16 -26.06 9.86 -3.00
CA ILE A 16 -24.68 9.34 -3.14
C ILE A 16 -23.93 10.10 -4.24
N VAL A 17 -24.57 10.34 -5.39
CA VAL A 17 -23.98 11.09 -6.49
C VAL A 17 -23.65 12.51 -6.06
N LEU A 18 -24.62 13.23 -5.48
CA LEU A 18 -24.43 14.61 -5.03
C LEU A 18 -23.39 14.70 -3.91
N SER A 19 -23.40 13.74 -2.97
CA SER A 19 -22.41 13.65 -1.88
C SER A 19 -21.00 13.47 -2.41
N ASN A 20 -20.78 12.58 -3.39
CA ASN A 20 -19.46 12.40 -4.00
C ASN A 20 -19.01 13.65 -4.75
N VAL A 21 -19.92 14.33 -5.46
CA VAL A 21 -19.60 15.60 -6.15
C VAL A 21 -19.16 16.67 -5.14
N ILE A 22 -19.91 16.84 -4.05
CA ILE A 22 -19.56 17.77 -2.97
C ILE A 22 -18.23 17.35 -2.31
N ALA A 23 -18.06 16.06 -2.02
CA ALA A 23 -16.85 15.53 -1.38
C ALA A 23 -15.61 15.76 -2.24
N VAL A 24 -15.70 15.59 -3.56
CA VAL A 24 -14.61 15.91 -4.49
C VAL A 24 -14.30 17.40 -4.47
N GLY A 25 -15.33 18.25 -4.51
CA GLY A 25 -15.16 19.71 -4.42
C GLY A 25 -14.45 20.15 -3.14
N VAL A 26 -14.88 19.62 -1.99
CA VAL A 26 -14.24 19.87 -0.69
C VAL A 26 -12.82 19.30 -0.66
N SER A 27 -12.61 18.09 -1.19
CA SER A 27 -11.29 17.46 -1.23
C SER A 27 -10.27 18.28 -2.00
N PHE A 28 -10.66 18.91 -3.13
CA PHE A 28 -9.76 19.79 -3.88
C PHE A 28 -9.37 21.04 -3.08
N LEU A 29 -10.28 21.62 -2.31
CA LEU A 29 -10.00 22.78 -1.46
C LEU A 29 -8.99 22.44 -0.36
N PHE A 30 -9.18 21.29 0.30
CA PHE A 30 -8.26 20.81 1.35
C PHE A 30 -6.93 20.30 0.78
N LEU A 31 -6.92 19.73 -0.42
CA LEU A 31 -5.72 19.18 -1.05
C LEU A 31 -4.63 20.23 -1.22
N GLN A 32 -4.99 21.47 -1.55
CA GLN A 32 -4.02 22.57 -1.67
C GLN A 32 -3.34 22.91 -0.33
N GLN A 33 -4.12 22.92 0.75
CA GLN A 33 -3.60 23.19 2.10
C GLN A 33 -2.70 22.05 2.58
N LEU A 34 -3.12 20.80 2.35
CA LEU A 34 -2.38 19.61 2.75
C LEU A 34 -1.09 19.43 1.94
N ALA A 35 -1.13 19.75 0.64
CA ALA A 35 0.07 19.75 -0.20
C ALA A 35 1.12 20.74 0.29
N ARG A 36 0.69 21.90 0.84
CA ARG A 36 1.61 22.90 1.40
C ARG A 36 2.36 22.36 2.63
N LEU A 37 1.72 21.49 3.43
CA LEU A 37 2.32 20.88 4.61
C LEU A 37 3.52 19.97 4.24
N THR A 38 3.47 19.31 3.09
CA THR A 38 4.56 18.44 2.60
C THR A 38 5.84 19.19 2.24
N TYR A 39 5.80 20.50 2.03
CA TYR A 39 6.99 21.32 1.74
C TYR A 39 7.80 21.69 2.98
N ILE A 40 7.26 21.48 4.18
CA ILE A 40 7.98 21.77 5.42
C ILE A 40 9.16 20.79 5.55
N LYS A 41 10.31 21.31 5.98
CA LYS A 41 11.52 20.50 6.20
C LYS A 41 11.20 19.32 7.11
N GLY A 42 11.46 18.10 6.63
CA GLY A 42 11.18 16.86 7.36
C GLY A 42 11.80 16.82 8.76
N THR A 43 12.92 17.50 8.98
CA THR A 43 13.57 17.61 10.31
C THR A 43 12.68 18.25 11.37
N LEU A 44 11.81 19.20 11.00
CA LEU A 44 10.83 19.81 11.93
C LEU A 44 9.55 18.97 12.02
N LEU A 45 9.19 18.29 10.93
CA LEU A 45 7.96 17.50 10.84
C LEU A 45 8.04 16.24 11.71
N VAL A 46 9.19 15.56 11.73
CA VAL A 46 9.39 14.29 12.45
C VAL A 46 9.13 14.40 13.96
N PRO A 47 9.75 15.33 14.73
CA PRO A 47 9.50 15.41 16.17
C PRO A 47 8.05 15.78 16.49
N PHE A 48 7.43 16.65 15.69
CA PHE A 48 6.02 17.00 15.83
C PHE A 48 5.10 15.79 15.58
N LEU A 49 5.35 15.04 14.51
CA LEU A 49 4.64 13.80 14.19
C LEU A 49 4.81 12.75 15.29
N LEU A 50 6.00 12.59 15.86
CA LEU A 50 6.23 11.63 16.94
C LEU A 50 5.40 11.94 18.18
N VAL A 51 5.30 13.22 18.57
CA VAL A 51 4.43 13.63 19.69
C VAL A 51 2.96 13.35 19.38
N LEU A 52 2.51 13.68 18.17
CA LEU A 52 1.12 13.47 17.76
C LEU A 52 0.77 11.97 17.68
N LEU A 53 1.68 11.15 17.17
CA LEU A 53 1.51 9.70 17.10
C LEU A 53 1.54 9.06 18.49
N ALA A 54 2.39 9.55 19.41
CA ALA A 54 2.42 9.06 20.79
C ALA A 54 1.11 9.37 21.52
N LEU A 55 0.56 10.59 21.34
CA LEU A 55 -0.76 10.94 21.85
C LEU A 55 -1.86 10.08 21.20
N GLY A 56 -1.83 9.90 19.88
CA GLY A 56 -2.78 9.07 19.15
C GLY A 56 -2.78 7.62 19.62
N ALA A 57 -1.60 7.01 19.75
CA ALA A 57 -1.44 5.65 20.25
C ALA A 57 -1.95 5.51 21.69
N TYR A 58 -1.66 6.48 22.56
CA TYR A 58 -2.13 6.46 23.94
C TYR A 58 -3.66 6.56 24.05
N THR A 59 -4.31 7.36 23.21
CA THR A 59 -5.77 7.55 23.28
C THR A 59 -6.59 6.30 22.92
N ALA A 60 -6.01 5.32 22.22
CA ALA A 60 -6.73 4.13 21.78
C ALA A 60 -7.10 3.18 22.93
N HIS A 61 -6.12 2.76 23.73
CA HIS A 61 -6.35 1.84 24.87
C HIS A 61 -5.87 2.39 26.21
N ASN A 62 -5.48 3.66 26.30
CA ASN A 62 -4.89 4.28 27.50
C ASN A 62 -3.73 3.44 28.09
N SER A 63 -2.96 2.79 27.22
CA SER A 63 -1.89 1.88 27.59
C SER A 63 -0.54 2.42 27.15
N LEU A 64 0.45 2.30 28.04
CA LEU A 64 1.85 2.60 27.69
C LEU A 64 2.42 1.58 26.69
N ALA A 65 1.84 0.38 26.60
CA ALA A 65 2.26 -0.63 25.64
C ALA A 65 2.09 -0.16 24.19
N ASP A 66 1.04 0.62 23.91
CA ASP A 66 0.76 1.14 22.57
C ASP A 66 1.80 2.16 22.12
N ILE A 67 2.32 2.96 23.06
CA ILE A 67 3.41 3.91 22.79
C ILE A 67 4.70 3.14 22.46
N ILE A 68 5.00 2.08 23.21
CA ILE A 68 6.17 1.23 22.93
C ILE A 68 6.03 0.54 21.57
N LEU A 69 4.86 0.00 21.26
CA LEU A 69 4.58 -0.64 19.98
C LEU A 69 4.68 0.38 18.82
N MET A 70 4.16 1.59 19.01
CA MET A 70 4.27 2.70 18.07
C MET A 70 5.75 3.07 17.81
N LEU A 71 6.58 3.16 18.85
CA LEU A 71 8.01 3.43 18.71
C LEU A 71 8.74 2.30 17.97
N LEU A 72 8.44 1.04 18.30
CA LEU A 72 9.00 -0.11 17.61
C LEU A 72 8.60 -0.13 16.13
N ALA A 73 7.32 0.04 15.82
CA ALA A 73 6.82 0.09 14.45
C ALA A 73 7.41 1.27 13.67
N GLY A 74 7.56 2.43 14.30
CA GLY A 74 8.24 3.60 13.74
C GLY A 74 9.71 3.30 13.42
N ALA A 75 10.43 2.62 14.31
CA ALA A 75 11.81 2.20 14.09
C ALA A 75 11.94 1.22 12.92
N VAL A 76 11.01 0.25 12.79
CA VAL A 76 10.94 -0.65 11.62
C VAL A 76 10.71 0.15 10.33
N GLY A 77 9.84 1.15 10.36
CA GLY A 77 9.61 2.05 9.22
C GLY A 77 10.88 2.79 8.78
N VAL A 78 11.67 3.31 9.74
CA VAL A 78 12.95 3.96 9.46
C VAL A 78 13.97 2.96 8.89
N ALA A 79 14.03 1.74 9.43
CA ALA A 79 14.90 0.68 8.92
C ALA A 79 14.55 0.31 7.47
N ALA A 80 13.25 0.19 7.14
CA ALA A 80 12.79 -0.09 5.78
C ALA A 80 13.20 1.00 4.79
N ILE A 81 13.15 2.28 5.19
CA ILE A 81 13.64 3.40 4.38
C ILE A 81 15.15 3.27 4.15
N ARG A 82 15.92 2.88 5.18
CA ARG A 82 17.38 2.71 5.10
C ARG A 82 17.80 1.55 4.19
N TRP A 83 16.95 0.53 4.04
CA TRP A 83 17.15 -0.58 3.10
C TRP A 83 16.66 -0.30 1.67
N ASN A 84 16.34 0.96 1.33
CA ASN A 84 15.82 1.36 0.01
C ASN A 84 14.57 0.58 -0.40
N TRP A 85 13.72 0.18 0.55
CA TRP A 85 12.43 -0.39 0.19
C TRP A 85 11.57 0.65 -0.51
N PRO A 86 10.87 0.26 -1.60
CA PRO A 86 9.96 1.16 -2.28
C PRO A 86 8.85 1.61 -1.30
N ARG A 87 8.65 2.93 -1.19
CA ARG A 87 7.68 3.51 -0.25
C ARG A 87 6.23 3.10 -0.58
N SER A 88 5.93 2.92 -1.86
CA SER A 88 4.57 2.58 -2.33
C SER A 88 4.07 1.22 -1.82
N PRO A 89 4.81 0.10 -1.96
CA PRO A 89 4.42 -1.19 -1.39
C PRO A 89 4.28 -1.19 0.14
N LEU A 90 5.07 -0.39 0.86
CA LEU A 90 4.98 -0.29 2.32
C LEU A 90 3.65 0.34 2.75
N LEU A 91 3.24 1.41 2.08
CA LEU A 91 1.93 2.03 2.31
C LEU A 91 0.78 1.08 1.95
N LEU A 92 0.90 0.32 0.87
CA LEU A 92 -0.09 -0.69 0.49
C LEU A 92 -0.20 -1.78 1.57
N ALA A 93 0.93 -2.30 2.05
CA ALA A 93 0.96 -3.29 3.12
C ALA A 93 0.33 -2.76 4.41
N LEU A 94 0.56 -1.48 4.75
CA LEU A 94 -0.04 -0.85 5.94
C LEU A 94 -1.57 -0.76 5.84
N VAL A 95 -2.10 -0.33 4.68
CA VAL A 95 -3.55 -0.18 4.46
C VAL A 95 -4.24 -1.55 4.39
N LEU A 96 -3.63 -2.52 3.71
CA LEU A 96 -4.20 -3.86 3.60
C LEU A 96 -4.00 -4.71 4.86
N GLY A 97 -3.05 -4.33 5.73
CA GLY A 97 -2.69 -5.08 6.94
C GLY A 97 -3.88 -5.35 7.85
N ASP A 98 -4.66 -4.32 8.21
CA ASP A 98 -5.86 -4.46 9.04
C ASP A 98 -6.87 -5.46 8.44
N THR A 99 -7.08 -5.35 7.13
CA THR A 99 -8.02 -6.22 6.43
C THR A 99 -7.51 -7.65 6.37
N ALA A 100 -6.21 -7.84 6.12
CA ALA A 100 -5.57 -9.15 6.11
C ALA A 100 -5.60 -9.82 7.49
N GLU A 101 -5.29 -9.08 8.56
CA GLU A 101 -5.33 -9.56 9.94
C GLU A 101 -6.75 -9.97 10.34
N ARG A 102 -7.75 -9.14 10.03
CA ARG A 102 -9.15 -9.45 10.28
C ARG A 102 -9.59 -10.77 9.61
N TYR A 103 -9.22 -10.97 8.34
CA TYR A 103 -9.56 -12.21 7.63
C TYR A 103 -8.75 -13.42 8.12
N LEU A 104 -7.51 -13.22 8.56
CA LEU A 104 -6.69 -14.25 9.19
C LEU A 104 -7.32 -14.72 10.50
N PHE A 105 -7.70 -13.80 11.39
CA PHE A 105 -8.39 -14.13 12.63
C PHE A 105 -9.74 -14.79 12.38
N LEU A 106 -10.52 -14.31 11.41
CA LEU A 106 -11.79 -14.95 11.04
C LEU A 106 -11.57 -16.39 10.57
N SER A 107 -10.55 -16.63 9.74
CA SER A 107 -10.23 -17.97 9.24
C SER A 107 -9.76 -18.89 10.36
N ASN A 108 -8.90 -18.38 11.26
CA ASN A 108 -8.41 -19.13 12.41
C ASN A 108 -9.53 -19.44 13.42
N SER A 109 -10.45 -18.51 13.67
CA SER A 109 -11.59 -18.73 14.56
C SER A 109 -12.60 -19.73 13.99
N LEU A 110 -12.80 -19.76 12.67
CA LEU A 110 -13.74 -20.68 12.02
C LEU A 110 -13.18 -22.10 11.85
N TYR A 111 -11.91 -22.23 11.51
CA TYR A 111 -11.32 -23.50 11.06
C TYR A 111 -10.11 -23.94 11.87
N GLY A 112 -9.67 -23.16 12.87
CA GLY A 112 -8.43 -23.43 13.62
C GLY A 112 -7.25 -23.58 12.66
N TRP A 113 -6.35 -24.53 12.93
CA TRP A 113 -5.20 -24.87 12.07
C TRP A 113 -5.54 -25.55 10.74
N SER A 114 -6.77 -26.06 10.56
CA SER A 114 -7.16 -26.79 9.33
C SER A 114 -7.34 -25.88 8.11
N TRP A 115 -7.37 -24.56 8.31
CA TRP A 115 -7.50 -23.58 7.22
C TRP A 115 -6.35 -23.65 6.20
N LEU A 116 -5.13 -23.96 6.66
CA LEU A 116 -3.93 -24.12 5.81
C LEU A 116 -4.01 -25.34 4.89
N GLY A 117 -4.76 -26.37 5.29
CA GLY A 117 -4.95 -27.58 4.49
C GLY A 117 -5.95 -27.43 3.35
N ARG A 118 -6.65 -26.27 3.25
CA ARG A 118 -7.65 -26.06 2.20
C ARG A 118 -6.95 -25.88 0.84
N PRO A 119 -7.41 -26.57 -0.21
CA PRO A 119 -6.77 -26.52 -1.52
C PRO A 119 -6.74 -25.11 -2.12
N ILE A 120 -7.73 -24.26 -1.81
CA ILE A 120 -7.75 -22.85 -2.24
C ILE A 120 -6.61 -22.03 -1.62
N VAL A 121 -6.27 -22.29 -0.35
CA VAL A 121 -5.21 -21.56 0.37
C VAL A 121 -3.85 -21.98 -0.18
N LEU A 122 -3.66 -23.28 -0.40
CA LEU A 122 -2.45 -23.83 -1.00
C LEU A 122 -2.22 -23.31 -2.42
N THR A 123 -3.26 -23.26 -3.27
CA THR A 123 -3.12 -22.73 -4.62
C THR A 123 -2.81 -21.23 -4.63
N LEU A 124 -3.49 -20.43 -3.81
CA LEU A 124 -3.21 -19.00 -3.68
C LEU A 124 -1.81 -18.73 -3.10
N ALA A 125 -1.39 -19.52 -2.10
CA ALA A 125 -0.04 -19.44 -1.53
C ALA A 125 1.02 -19.80 -2.58
N ALA A 126 0.81 -20.86 -3.36
CA ALA A 126 1.69 -21.25 -4.45
C ALA A 126 1.78 -20.17 -5.53
N VAL A 127 0.66 -19.58 -5.95
CA VAL A 127 0.64 -18.46 -6.93
C VAL A 127 1.39 -17.25 -6.39
N THR A 128 1.21 -16.91 -5.12
CA THR A 128 1.90 -15.80 -4.46
C THR A 128 3.41 -16.04 -4.40
N LEU A 129 3.84 -17.24 -3.99
CA LEU A 129 5.25 -17.64 -3.98
C LEU A 129 5.84 -17.60 -5.40
N LEU A 130 5.14 -18.16 -6.40
CA LEU A 130 5.59 -18.12 -7.78
C LEU A 130 5.66 -16.69 -8.33
N GLY A 131 4.77 -15.80 -7.92
CA GLY A 131 4.79 -14.38 -8.31
C GLY A 131 5.96 -13.61 -7.69
N VAL A 132 6.30 -13.89 -6.42
CA VAL A 132 7.41 -13.23 -5.70
C VAL A 132 8.77 -13.79 -6.12
N PHE A 133 8.90 -15.12 -6.21
CA PHE A 133 10.16 -15.81 -6.52
C PHE A 133 10.38 -16.09 -8.01
N GLY A 134 9.32 -16.06 -8.83
CA GLY A 134 9.41 -16.29 -10.28
C GLY A 134 10.26 -15.25 -11.02
N PRO A 135 10.06 -13.93 -10.83
CA PRO A 135 10.88 -12.90 -11.46
C PRO A 135 12.38 -12.96 -11.10
N PRO A 136 12.80 -13.12 -9.82
CA PRO A 136 14.21 -13.27 -9.49
C PRO A 136 14.81 -14.59 -10.01
N LEU A 137 14.03 -15.69 -10.04
CA LEU A 137 14.48 -16.98 -10.58
C LEU A 137 14.63 -16.95 -12.11
N ARG A 138 13.67 -16.33 -12.82
CA ARG A 138 13.74 -16.10 -14.27
C ARG A 138 14.85 -15.12 -14.66
N ARG A 139 15.10 -14.08 -13.86
CA ARG A 139 16.22 -13.14 -14.08
C ARG A 139 17.59 -13.81 -13.90
N ARG A 140 17.72 -14.81 -13.00
CA ARG A 140 18.95 -15.61 -12.88
C ARG A 140 19.13 -16.59 -14.04
N LEU A 141 18.05 -17.20 -14.52
CA LEU A 141 18.11 -18.16 -15.64
C LEU A 141 18.39 -17.47 -16.99
N ARG A 142 17.82 -16.28 -17.25
CA ARG A 142 18.11 -15.48 -18.45
C ARG A 142 19.51 -14.85 -18.47
N ARG A 143 20.20 -14.75 -17.33
CA ARG A 143 21.61 -14.32 -17.29
C ARG A 143 22.60 -15.39 -17.73
N ARG A 144 22.18 -16.65 -17.85
CA ARG A 144 23.01 -17.75 -18.41
C ARG A 144 22.81 -17.95 -19.92
N SER A 145 21.82 -17.31 -20.53
CA SER A 145 21.66 -17.26 -21.99
C SER A 145 22.28 -15.96 -22.53
N GLY A 146 23.60 -15.82 -22.40
CA GLY A 146 24.36 -14.95 -23.28
C GLY A 146 24.69 -15.69 -24.58
N VAL A 147 24.85 -14.97 -25.69
CA VAL A 147 25.94 -15.06 -26.68
C VAL A 147 25.57 -14.24 -27.93
N ASP A 148 26.46 -13.29 -28.24
CA ASP A 148 26.73 -12.55 -29.48
C ASP A 148 25.63 -11.79 -30.24
N HIS A 149 25.82 -10.47 -30.34
CA HIS A 149 26.18 -9.80 -31.60
C HIS A 149 27.00 -8.54 -31.26
N SER A 150 28.31 -8.71 -31.11
CA SER A 150 29.25 -7.60 -31.30
C SER A 150 29.29 -7.19 -32.77
N GLY A 151 29.04 -5.90 -33.04
CA GLY A 151 29.30 -5.24 -34.33
C GLY A 151 29.28 -3.70 -34.13
N PRO A 152 30.37 -2.96 -34.42
CA PRO A 152 30.68 -1.63 -33.87
C PRO A 152 29.90 -0.44 -34.48
N PRO A 153 29.92 0.75 -33.84
CA PRO A 153 29.31 1.97 -34.38
C PRO A 153 30.10 2.48 -35.59
N ALA A 154 29.46 2.53 -36.75
CA ALA A 154 29.97 3.27 -37.89
C ALA A 154 29.75 4.78 -37.64
N VAL A 155 30.84 5.44 -37.23
CA VAL A 155 31.07 6.88 -37.35
C VAL A 155 31.26 7.21 -38.84
N GLY A 156 30.62 8.26 -39.35
CA GLY A 156 31.13 9.02 -40.51
C GLY A 156 30.13 9.42 -41.60
N ALA A 157 30.36 10.64 -42.15
CA ALA A 157 29.70 11.35 -43.25
C ALA A 157 28.38 12.07 -42.85
N THR A 158 28.35 13.36 -42.52
CA THR A 158 28.91 14.53 -43.24
C THR A 158 28.62 14.48 -44.73
N HIS A 159 27.46 15.00 -45.15
CA HIS A 159 27.19 15.63 -46.46
C HIS A 159 25.94 16.50 -46.24
N ALA A 160 26.04 17.83 -46.18
CA ALA A 160 26.13 18.75 -47.32
C ALA A 160 24.91 18.62 -48.25
N GLY A 161 24.02 19.61 -48.16
CA GLY A 161 22.81 19.77 -48.97
C GLY A 161 21.98 20.94 -48.45
#